data_AF-A0A8S3IGG9-F1
#
_entry.id   AF-A0A8S3IGG9-F1
#
_cell.length_a   1.000
_cell.length_b   1.000
_cell.length_c   1.000
_cell.angle_alpha   90.00
_cell.angle_beta   90.00
_cell.angle_gamma   90.00
#
_symmetry.space_group_name_H-M   'P 1'
#
loop_
_entity.id
_entity.type
_entity.pdbx_description
1 polymer ?
#
loop_
_entity_poly.entity_id
_entity_poly.type
_entity_poly.pdbx_seq_one_letter_code
_entity_poly.pdbx_strand_id
1 'polypeptide(L)'
;MEESKTNCDFCGKNYLNSTAEDAFGRLEHSLSYTAANTFKYDRWHTLIVSRNHDTLHLTEDEIGDMFKLAQEWFQKVYSIESMYTCPEMIWDAMPKSGASQVHTHLQVSLGYDIYYGNIERIRQGARLYAQMNNGKNYFNDYVYVHQALGLTISIGNVRIIIHLTPIKDLEVMILGERLEKDFYKALNLIFRVFVDDLNEFSFSLGMHLPPM
;
A
#
# COMPACT_ATOMS: atom_id res chain seq x y z
N MET A 1 4.66 -15.67 -15.61
CA MET A 1 3.59 -15.99 -14.64
C MET A 1 3.54 -17.48 -14.35
N GLU A 2 3.30 -18.34 -15.34
CA GLU A 2 3.23 -19.80 -15.11
C GLU A 2 4.53 -20.40 -14.53
N GLU A 3 5.69 -19.96 -15.02
CA GLU A 3 6.98 -20.45 -14.51
C GLU A 3 7.15 -20.11 -13.01
N SER A 4 6.79 -18.90 -12.59
CA SER A 4 6.93 -18.49 -11.18
C SER A 4 5.94 -19.16 -10.24
N LYS A 5 4.88 -19.76 -10.76
CA LYS A 5 3.89 -20.51 -9.98
C LYS A 5 4.44 -21.86 -9.52
N THR A 6 5.36 -22.42 -10.29
CA THR A 6 5.99 -23.70 -9.97
C THR A 6 6.84 -23.53 -8.70
N ASN A 7 6.50 -24.23 -7.63
CA ASN A 7 7.13 -24.15 -6.31
C ASN A 7 7.02 -22.76 -5.63
N CYS A 8 6.01 -21.97 -5.96
CA CYS A 8 5.75 -20.74 -5.22
C CYS A 8 5.36 -21.07 -3.76
N ASP A 9 6.05 -20.44 -2.80
CA ASP A 9 5.80 -20.62 -1.36
C ASP A 9 4.42 -20.11 -0.95
N PHE A 10 3.87 -19.14 -1.70
CA PHE A 10 2.59 -18.51 -1.40
C PHE A 10 1.39 -19.24 -2.04
N CYS A 11 1.64 -20.19 -2.94
CA CYS A 11 0.56 -20.86 -3.67
C CYS A 11 -0.13 -21.98 -2.85
N GLY A 12 -1.45 -22.07 -3.01
CA GLY A 12 -2.24 -23.19 -2.51
C GLY A 12 -2.12 -23.37 -0.99
N LYS A 13 -1.61 -24.53 -0.55
CA LYS A 13 -1.36 -24.82 0.87
C LYS A 13 0.12 -24.72 1.24
N ASN A 14 1.00 -24.36 0.30
CA ASN A 14 2.44 -24.27 0.55
C ASN A 14 2.74 -23.24 1.64
N TYR A 15 1.97 -22.14 1.68
CA TYR A 15 2.19 -21.05 2.63
C TYR A 15 2.17 -21.50 4.09
N LEU A 16 1.39 -22.55 4.41
CA LEU A 16 1.28 -23.09 5.77
C LEU A 16 2.61 -23.66 6.27
N ASN A 17 3.44 -24.18 5.37
CA ASN A 17 4.72 -24.82 5.70
C ASN A 17 5.95 -24.02 5.23
N SER A 18 5.78 -23.14 4.24
CA SER A 18 6.86 -22.37 3.61
C SER A 18 6.98 -20.93 4.10
N THR A 19 6.04 -20.45 4.93
CA THR A 19 6.08 -19.06 5.44
C THR A 19 5.98 -19.02 6.95
N ALA A 20 6.42 -17.93 7.57
CA ALA A 20 6.29 -17.74 9.02
C ALA A 20 4.93 -17.13 9.40
N GLU A 21 4.58 -17.22 10.68
CA GLU A 21 3.41 -16.56 11.27
C GLU A 21 3.84 -15.56 12.36
N ASP A 22 3.00 -14.56 12.62
CA ASP A 22 3.25 -13.62 13.71
C ASP A 22 3.00 -14.30 15.07
N ALA A 23 3.43 -13.68 16.17
CA ALA A 23 3.29 -14.26 17.52
C ALA A 23 1.83 -14.55 17.93
N PHE A 24 0.86 -13.93 17.25
CA PHE A 24 -0.57 -14.16 17.42
C PHE A 24 -1.19 -15.06 16.33
N GLY A 25 -0.36 -15.76 15.57
CA GLY A 25 -0.75 -16.60 14.45
C GLY A 25 -1.01 -15.81 13.17
N ARG A 26 -1.67 -16.48 12.21
CA ARG A 26 -2.08 -15.89 10.93
C ARG A 26 -3.47 -15.28 11.02
N LEU A 27 -3.66 -14.18 10.31
CA LEU A 27 -4.98 -13.68 9.99
C LEU A 27 -5.29 -14.09 8.55
N GLU A 28 -6.50 -14.58 8.31
CA GLU A 28 -6.90 -15.09 7.00
C GLU A 28 -8.26 -14.54 6.60
N HIS A 29 -8.31 -14.03 5.38
CA HIS A 29 -9.53 -13.70 4.67
C HIS A 29 -9.75 -14.70 3.52
N SER A 30 -10.84 -14.51 2.79
CA SER A 30 -11.21 -15.38 1.68
C SER A 30 -10.24 -15.28 0.50
N LEU A 31 -9.67 -14.09 0.24
CA LEU A 31 -8.80 -13.84 -0.90
C LEU A 31 -7.36 -13.51 -0.50
N SER A 32 -7.06 -13.34 0.79
CA SER A 32 -5.73 -13.03 1.27
C SER A 32 -5.43 -13.63 2.65
N TYR A 33 -4.16 -13.64 3.03
CA TYR A 33 -3.69 -14.12 4.34
C TYR A 33 -2.41 -13.40 4.77
N THR A 34 -2.09 -13.48 6.06
CA THR A 34 -0.84 -12.93 6.59
C THR A 34 0.29 -13.97 6.66
N ALA A 35 1.51 -13.50 6.43
CA ALA A 35 2.73 -14.25 6.69
C ALA A 35 3.76 -13.33 7.33
N ALA A 36 4.24 -13.65 8.53
CA ALA A 36 5.25 -12.83 9.18
C ALA A 36 6.49 -12.74 8.29
N ASN A 37 7.01 -11.52 8.12
CA ASN A 37 8.26 -11.37 7.42
C ASN A 37 9.39 -11.97 8.27
N THR A 38 10.20 -12.86 7.71
CA THR A 38 11.34 -13.48 8.41
C THR A 38 12.55 -12.55 8.49
N PHE A 39 12.62 -11.56 7.61
CA PHE A 39 13.67 -10.53 7.55
C PHE A 39 13.06 -9.17 7.91
N LYS A 40 12.63 -9.05 9.17
CA LYS A 40 11.97 -7.85 9.67
C LYS A 40 12.94 -6.66 9.72
N TYR A 41 12.53 -5.51 9.19
CA TYR A 41 13.25 -4.24 9.37
C TYR A 41 12.75 -3.44 10.59
N ASP A 42 11.56 -3.77 11.11
CA ASP A 42 11.02 -3.28 12.37
C ASP A 42 10.35 -4.42 13.15
N ARG A 43 10.08 -4.24 14.44
CA ARG A 43 9.45 -5.23 15.33
C ARG A 43 8.18 -5.83 14.73
N TRP A 44 7.31 -4.97 14.23
CA TRP A 44 6.04 -5.35 13.62
C TRP A 44 6.13 -5.16 12.11
N HIS A 45 6.49 -6.24 11.42
CA HIS A 45 6.55 -6.32 9.96
C HIS A 45 5.99 -7.67 9.50
N THR A 46 4.94 -7.64 8.70
CA THR A 46 4.28 -8.81 8.11
C THR A 46 4.13 -8.66 6.60
N LEU A 47 3.69 -9.72 5.96
CA LEU A 47 3.26 -9.74 4.57
C LEU A 47 1.75 -9.93 4.52
N ILE A 48 1.08 -9.20 3.63
CA ILE A 48 -0.31 -9.51 3.22
C ILE A 48 -0.24 -10.11 1.83
N VAL A 49 -0.61 -11.38 1.72
CA VAL A 49 -0.39 -12.17 0.51
C VAL A 49 -1.73 -12.49 -0.13
N SER A 50 -1.86 -12.24 -1.44
CA SER A 50 -3.04 -12.62 -2.20
C SER A 50 -3.10 -14.14 -2.35
N ARG A 51 -4.27 -14.74 -2.46
CA ARG A 51 -4.40 -16.15 -2.86
C ARG A 51 -4.27 -16.31 -4.39
N ASN A 52 -4.44 -15.23 -5.14
CA ASN A 52 -4.22 -15.20 -6.57
C ASN A 52 -2.74 -14.97 -6.90
N HIS A 53 -2.18 -15.90 -7.68
CA HIS A 53 -0.78 -15.86 -8.11
C HIS A 53 -0.54 -14.80 -9.19
N ASP A 54 -1.56 -14.49 -10.01
CA ASP A 54 -1.42 -13.53 -11.10
C ASP A 54 -1.25 -12.11 -10.53
N THR A 55 -0.03 -11.59 -10.65
CA THR A 55 0.32 -10.26 -10.15
C THR A 55 -0.14 -9.12 -11.02
N LEU A 56 -0.55 -9.39 -12.27
CA LEU A 56 -0.93 -8.38 -13.24
C LEU A 56 -2.45 -8.21 -13.33
N HIS A 57 -3.23 -9.18 -12.87
CA HIS A 57 -4.69 -9.19 -12.98
C HIS A 57 -5.36 -9.38 -11.63
N LEU A 58 -5.24 -8.36 -10.79
CA LEU A 58 -5.99 -8.26 -9.54
C LEU A 58 -7.29 -7.49 -9.76
N THR A 59 -8.35 -8.00 -9.14
CA THR A 59 -9.67 -7.38 -9.10
C THR A 59 -9.76 -6.34 -7.98
N GLU A 60 -10.76 -5.46 -8.05
CA GLU A 60 -11.08 -4.52 -6.96
C GLU A 60 -11.37 -5.25 -5.64
N ASP A 61 -12.02 -6.41 -5.70
CA ASP A 61 -12.37 -7.21 -4.51
C ASP A 61 -11.13 -7.82 -3.85
N GLU A 62 -10.17 -8.32 -4.64
CA GLU A 62 -8.90 -8.84 -4.11
C GLU A 62 -8.06 -7.73 -3.46
N ILE A 63 -7.97 -6.56 -4.11
CA ILE A 63 -7.31 -5.39 -3.52
C ILE A 63 -8.00 -5.01 -2.20
N GLY A 64 -9.32 -4.96 -2.19
CA GLY A 64 -10.10 -4.62 -0.99
C GLY A 64 -9.93 -5.62 0.15
N ASP A 65 -9.91 -6.93 -0.13
CA ASP A 65 -9.68 -8.00 0.84
C ASP A 65 -8.29 -7.87 1.48
N MET A 66 -7.24 -7.69 0.67
CA MET A 66 -5.87 -7.48 1.17
C MET A 66 -5.76 -6.24 2.06
N PHE A 67 -6.38 -5.12 1.67
CA PHE A 67 -6.28 -3.87 2.43
C PHE A 67 -7.06 -3.93 3.75
N LYS A 68 -8.22 -4.59 3.76
CA LYS A 68 -8.97 -4.85 5.00
C LYS A 68 -8.16 -5.75 5.94
N LEU A 69 -7.55 -6.81 5.41
CA LEU A 69 -6.68 -7.68 6.21
C LEU A 69 -5.48 -6.92 6.79
N ALA A 70 -4.89 -5.98 6.03
CA ALA A 70 -3.84 -5.10 6.53
C ALA A 70 -4.34 -4.23 7.69
N GLN A 71 -5.53 -3.63 7.56
CA GLN A 71 -6.15 -2.83 8.63
C GLN A 71 -6.44 -3.66 9.89
N GLU A 72 -6.94 -4.88 9.73
CA GLU A 72 -7.15 -5.81 10.84
C GLU A 72 -5.83 -6.19 11.53
N TRP A 73 -4.77 -6.41 10.74
CA TRP A 73 -3.44 -6.68 11.27
C TRP A 73 -2.91 -5.48 12.06
N PHE A 74 -3.06 -4.25 11.57
CA PHE A 74 -2.66 -3.05 12.33
C PHE A 74 -3.41 -2.95 13.67
N GLN A 75 -4.72 -3.14 13.67
CA GLN A 75 -5.54 -3.13 14.88
C GLN A 75 -5.09 -4.22 15.86
N LYS A 76 -4.77 -5.41 15.35
CA LYS A 76 -4.25 -6.52 16.15
C LYS A 76 -2.92 -6.15 16.82
N VAL A 77 -1.97 -5.62 16.06
CA VAL A 77 -0.68 -5.18 16.60
C VAL A 77 -0.85 -4.07 17.63
N TYR A 78 -1.64 -3.05 17.31
CA TYR A 78 -1.91 -1.92 18.21
C TYR A 78 -2.54 -2.37 19.54
N SER A 79 -3.41 -3.38 19.51
CA SER A 79 -4.00 -3.97 20.71
C SER A 79 -3.00 -4.69 21.61
N ILE A 80 -1.86 -5.12 21.06
CA ILE A 80 -0.77 -5.80 21.79
C ILE A 80 0.24 -4.77 22.28
N GLU A 81 0.61 -3.80 21.44
CA GLU A 81 1.59 -2.75 21.74
C GLU A 81 1.15 -1.40 21.19
N SER A 82 0.38 -0.66 21.99
CA SER A 82 -0.20 0.64 21.62
C SER A 82 0.80 1.77 21.41
N MET A 83 2.10 1.52 21.64
CA MET A 83 3.15 2.49 21.34
C MET A 83 3.54 2.52 19.85
N TYR A 84 3.16 1.52 19.07
CA TYR A 84 3.33 1.52 17.62
C TYR A 84 2.07 2.06 16.97
N THR A 85 2.19 3.21 16.31
CA THR A 85 1.03 3.99 15.86
C THR A 85 1.05 4.33 14.39
N CYS A 86 2.19 4.21 13.70
CA CYS A 86 2.35 4.73 12.34
C CYS A 86 2.25 3.61 11.30
N PRO A 87 1.11 3.42 10.61
CA PRO A 87 0.92 2.31 9.70
C PRO A 87 1.53 2.61 8.33
N GLU A 88 2.25 1.64 7.79
CA GLU A 88 2.87 1.68 6.47
C GLU A 88 2.55 0.41 5.69
N MET A 89 2.31 0.57 4.40
CA MET A 89 2.21 -0.53 3.44
C MET A 89 3.08 -0.22 2.23
N ILE A 90 3.83 -1.22 1.78
CA ILE A 90 4.67 -1.17 0.59
C ILE A 90 4.28 -2.33 -0.32
N TRP A 91 4.23 -2.09 -1.62
CA TRP A 91 3.99 -3.12 -2.60
C TRP A 91 4.91 -2.93 -3.80
N ASP A 92 5.85 -3.86 -3.96
CA ASP A 92 6.67 -4.00 -5.14
C ASP A 92 6.12 -5.12 -6.03
N ALA A 93 5.80 -4.80 -7.28
CA ALA A 93 5.35 -5.76 -8.27
C ALA A 93 6.48 -6.07 -9.27
N MET A 94 6.78 -7.36 -9.45
CA MET A 94 7.84 -7.89 -10.33
C MET A 94 9.29 -7.63 -9.86
N PRO A 95 10.28 -8.44 -10.29
CA PRO A 95 11.63 -8.34 -9.73
C PRO A 95 12.35 -7.02 -9.98
N LYS A 96 12.01 -6.30 -11.07
CA LYS A 96 12.62 -5.00 -11.40
C LYS A 96 12.24 -3.87 -10.44
N SER A 97 11.14 -4.01 -9.69
CA SER A 97 10.74 -3.08 -8.63
C SER A 97 11.24 -3.52 -7.24
N GLY A 98 11.87 -4.70 -7.14
CA GLY A 98 12.39 -5.23 -5.87
C GLY A 98 11.58 -6.38 -5.27
N ALA A 99 10.51 -6.85 -5.93
CA ALA A 99 9.75 -8.00 -5.45
C ALA A 99 10.62 -9.27 -5.38
N SER A 100 10.68 -9.90 -4.20
CA SER A 100 11.47 -11.10 -3.97
C SER A 100 10.80 -12.37 -4.51
N GLN A 101 9.48 -12.38 -4.61
CA GLN A 101 8.68 -13.44 -5.24
C GLN A 101 7.73 -12.85 -6.27
N VAL A 102 7.55 -13.54 -7.40
CA VAL A 102 6.56 -13.17 -8.43
C VAL A 102 5.22 -13.78 -8.06
N HIS A 103 4.60 -13.20 -7.04
CA HIS A 103 3.27 -13.46 -6.49
C HIS A 103 2.86 -12.22 -5.68
N THR A 104 1.60 -11.80 -5.74
CA THR A 104 1.14 -10.54 -5.12
C THR A 104 1.26 -10.57 -3.61
N HIS A 105 2.08 -9.69 -3.04
CA HIS A 105 2.19 -9.47 -1.61
C HIS A 105 2.51 -8.02 -1.27
N LEU A 106 1.89 -7.49 -0.21
CA LEU A 106 2.26 -6.23 0.41
C LEU A 106 3.19 -6.52 1.58
N GLN A 107 4.19 -5.68 1.77
CA GLN A 107 4.93 -5.56 3.03
C GLN A 107 4.21 -4.54 3.91
N VAL A 108 3.92 -4.92 5.15
CA VAL A 108 3.09 -4.12 6.06
C VAL A 108 3.80 -3.99 7.40
N SER A 109 3.94 -2.75 7.89
CA SER A 109 4.59 -2.47 9.16
C SER A 109 3.82 -1.44 9.99
N LEU A 110 3.93 -1.57 11.31
CA LEU A 110 3.41 -0.57 12.24
C LEU A 110 4.60 0.02 13.00
N GLY A 111 4.95 1.26 12.70
CA GLY A 111 6.13 1.94 13.22
C GLY A 111 5.91 2.65 14.55
N TYR A 112 7.00 2.84 15.29
CA TYR A 112 7.02 3.50 16.60
C TYR A 112 7.05 5.03 16.46
N ASP A 113 5.93 5.69 16.74
CA ASP A 113 5.74 7.16 16.88
C ASP A 113 6.17 8.05 15.69
N ILE A 114 6.77 7.50 14.64
CA ILE A 114 7.24 8.21 13.46
C ILE A 114 6.99 7.42 12.18
N TYR A 115 6.67 8.11 11.10
CA TYR A 115 6.61 7.50 9.78
C TYR A 115 8.02 7.30 9.20
N TYR A 116 8.19 6.25 8.42
CA TYR A 116 9.45 6.03 7.72
C TYR A 116 9.64 6.99 6.54
N GLY A 117 10.91 7.25 6.23
CA GLY A 117 11.34 7.88 5.00
C GLY A 117 10.73 9.26 4.73
N ASN A 118 10.33 9.47 3.47
CA ASN A 118 9.90 10.77 2.98
C ASN A 118 8.54 11.21 3.54
N ILE A 119 7.71 10.30 4.03
CA ILE A 119 6.37 10.66 4.50
C ILE A 119 6.42 11.48 5.78
N GLU A 120 7.37 11.21 6.67
CA GLU A 120 7.54 12.06 7.84
C GLU A 120 7.94 13.49 7.44
N ARG A 121 8.80 13.63 6.41
CA ARG A 121 9.16 14.94 5.86
C ARG A 121 7.94 15.67 5.28
N ILE A 122 7.08 14.97 4.53
CA ILE A 122 5.84 15.53 3.99
C ILE A 122 4.90 15.96 5.13
N ARG A 123 4.75 15.14 6.18
CA ARG A 123 3.92 15.44 7.35
C ARG A 123 4.39 16.70 8.08
N GLN A 124 5.70 16.82 8.31
CA GLN A 124 6.29 18.01 8.94
C GLN A 124 6.14 19.25 8.04
N GLY A 125 6.35 19.09 6.73
CA GLY A 125 6.14 20.17 5.75
C GLY A 125 4.69 20.66 5.73
N ALA A 126 3.72 19.74 5.75
CA ALA A 126 2.30 20.08 5.81
C ALA A 126 1.93 20.81 7.11
N ARG A 127 2.54 20.45 8.25
CA ARG A 127 2.37 21.15 9.53
C ARG A 127 2.93 22.57 9.49
N LEU A 128 4.15 22.73 8.96
CA LEU A 128 4.79 24.03 8.80
C LEU A 128 3.97 24.92 7.86
N TYR A 129 3.47 24.36 6.74
CA TYR A 129 2.58 25.06 5.82
C TYR A 129 1.34 25.58 6.55
N ALA A 130 0.66 24.74 7.34
CA ALA A 130 -0.51 25.16 8.10
C ALA A 130 -0.19 26.28 9.09
N GLN A 131 0.95 26.21 9.80
CA GLN A 131 1.41 27.27 10.71
C GLN A 131 1.65 28.60 9.99
N MET A 132 2.22 28.56 8.78
CA MET A 132 2.52 29.75 7.99
C MET A 132 1.31 30.33 7.23
N ASN A 133 0.24 29.55 7.07
CA ASN A 133 -0.91 29.89 6.22
C ASN A 133 -2.24 29.88 6.99
N ASN A 134 -2.26 30.40 8.21
CA ASN A 134 -3.47 30.56 9.04
C ASN A 134 -4.29 29.26 9.20
N GLY A 135 -3.61 28.12 9.36
CA GLY A 135 -4.24 26.82 9.56
C GLY A 135 -4.76 26.15 8.28
N LYS A 136 -4.45 26.67 7.09
CA LYS A 136 -4.83 26.01 5.83
C LYS A 136 -4.23 24.60 5.72
N ASN A 137 -5.01 23.67 5.18
CA ASN A 137 -4.57 22.31 4.92
C ASN A 137 -3.73 22.27 3.63
N TYR A 138 -2.48 21.83 3.76
CA TYR A 138 -1.54 21.70 2.64
C TYR A 138 -2.09 20.86 1.48
N PHE A 139 -2.69 19.70 1.77
CA PHE A 139 -3.19 18.79 0.74
C PHE A 139 -4.40 19.34 -0.01
N ASN A 140 -5.25 20.14 0.65
CA ASN A 140 -6.36 20.81 -0.02
C ASN A 140 -5.86 21.81 -1.07
N ASP A 141 -4.89 22.66 -0.69
CA ASP A 141 -4.29 23.63 -1.62
C ASP A 141 -3.49 22.91 -2.71
N TYR A 142 -2.80 21.81 -2.38
CA TYR A 142 -2.08 20.97 -3.33
C TYR A 142 -3.03 20.38 -4.39
N VAL A 143 -4.15 19.78 -3.97
CA VAL A 143 -5.18 19.27 -4.88
C VAL A 143 -5.75 20.39 -5.73
N TYR A 144 -6.06 21.55 -5.14
CA TYR A 144 -6.61 22.70 -5.85
C TYR A 144 -5.72 23.15 -7.01
N VAL A 145 -4.40 23.27 -6.77
CA VAL A 145 -3.44 23.66 -7.83
C VAL A 145 -3.40 22.63 -8.95
N HIS A 146 -3.30 21.34 -8.63
CA HIS A 146 -3.27 20.30 -9.66
C HIS A 146 -4.57 20.24 -10.45
N GLN A 147 -5.71 20.45 -9.78
CA GLN A 147 -7.01 20.48 -10.43
C GLN A 147 -7.12 21.66 -11.40
N ALA A 148 -6.64 22.84 -11.03
CA ALA A 148 -6.62 24.01 -11.92
C ALA A 148 -5.76 23.78 -13.18
N LEU A 149 -4.76 22.89 -13.10
CA LEU A 149 -3.90 22.50 -14.22
C LEU A 149 -4.43 21.31 -15.02
N GLY A 150 -5.56 20.72 -14.64
CA GLY A 150 -6.10 19.51 -15.28
C GLY A 150 -5.33 18.24 -14.96
N LEU A 151 -4.56 18.21 -13.86
CA LEU A 151 -3.69 17.11 -13.45
C LEU A 151 -4.31 16.22 -12.35
N THR A 152 -5.64 16.24 -12.22
CA THR A 152 -6.35 15.45 -11.22
C THR A 152 -7.50 14.68 -11.81
N ILE A 153 -7.69 13.45 -11.34
CA ILE A 153 -8.88 12.63 -11.61
C ILE A 153 -9.57 12.36 -10.26
N SER A 154 -10.90 12.46 -10.24
CA SER A 154 -11.71 12.23 -9.03
C SER A 154 -12.50 10.93 -9.15
N ILE A 155 -12.40 10.08 -8.13
CA ILE A 155 -13.23 8.88 -7.98
C ILE A 155 -13.87 8.99 -6.60
N GLY A 156 -15.13 9.43 -6.56
CA GLY A 156 -15.80 9.78 -5.32
C GLY A 156 -15.00 10.78 -4.50
N ASN A 157 -14.62 10.39 -3.27
CA ASN A 157 -13.80 11.22 -2.37
C ASN A 157 -12.29 11.03 -2.54
N VAL A 158 -11.86 10.18 -3.46
CA VAL A 158 -10.45 9.95 -3.76
C VAL A 158 -9.99 10.88 -4.88
N ARG A 159 -8.76 11.38 -4.76
CA ARG A 159 -8.09 12.21 -5.75
C ARG A 159 -6.85 11.48 -6.23
N ILE A 160 -6.83 11.17 -7.52
CA ILE A 160 -5.64 10.73 -8.24
C ILE A 160 -4.98 12.00 -8.78
N ILE A 161 -3.68 12.16 -8.52
CA ILE A 161 -2.93 13.37 -8.82
C ILE A 161 -1.70 12.98 -9.63
N ILE A 162 -1.55 13.60 -10.80
CA ILE A 162 -0.35 13.50 -11.62
C ILE A 162 0.64 14.55 -11.12
N HIS A 163 1.79 14.09 -10.62
CA HIS A 163 2.72 14.94 -9.88
C HIS A 163 3.41 15.97 -10.79
N LEU A 164 3.48 17.24 -10.36
CA LEU A 164 4.19 18.29 -11.10
C LEU A 164 5.72 18.12 -11.11
N THR A 165 6.27 17.62 -10.01
CA THR A 165 7.71 17.36 -9.83
C THR A 165 7.97 15.92 -9.41
N PRO A 166 7.66 14.93 -10.26
CA PRO A 166 7.76 13.52 -9.90
C PRO A 166 9.23 13.13 -9.64
N ILE A 167 9.44 12.17 -8.75
CA ILE A 167 10.78 11.59 -8.51
C ILE A 167 11.01 10.41 -9.47
N LYS A 168 9.95 9.67 -9.79
CA LYS A 168 9.96 8.52 -10.71
C LYS A 168 9.13 8.77 -11.96
N ASP A 169 9.44 8.04 -13.02
CA ASP A 169 8.60 8.02 -14.22
C ASP A 169 7.21 7.48 -13.88
N LEU A 170 6.18 8.05 -14.50
CA LEU A 170 4.77 7.67 -14.29
C LEU A 170 4.30 7.73 -12.83
N GLU A 171 4.94 8.56 -12.00
CA GLU A 171 4.56 8.71 -10.59
C GLU A 171 3.15 9.31 -10.45
N VAL A 172 2.30 8.56 -9.74
CA VAL A 172 0.93 8.94 -9.43
C VAL A 172 0.76 8.98 -7.92
N MET A 173 0.15 10.05 -7.41
CA MET A 173 -0.23 10.16 -6.00
C MET A 173 -1.74 9.93 -5.87
N ILE A 174 -2.14 9.13 -4.88
CA ILE A 174 -3.54 8.94 -4.51
C ILE A 174 -3.74 9.56 -3.12
N LEU A 175 -4.70 10.47 -3.01
CA LEU A 175 -5.15 11.02 -1.74
C LEU A 175 -6.60 10.58 -1.48
N GLY A 176 -6.85 10.05 -0.29
CA GLY A 176 -8.18 9.69 0.16
C GLY A 176 -8.26 9.72 1.67
N GLU A 177 -9.44 9.99 2.21
CA GLU A 177 -9.65 10.04 3.66
C GLU A 177 -9.75 8.65 4.29
N ARG A 178 -10.15 7.65 3.49
CA ARG A 178 -10.44 6.29 3.96
C ARG A 178 -10.03 5.25 2.95
N LEU A 179 -9.55 4.11 3.45
CA LEU A 179 -9.34 2.89 2.66
C LEU A 179 -10.66 2.15 2.51
N GLU A 180 -11.46 2.60 1.54
CA GLU A 180 -12.75 2.00 1.22
C GLU A 180 -12.87 1.80 -0.30
N LYS A 181 -14.07 1.45 -0.77
CA LYS A 181 -14.35 1.05 -2.14
C LYS A 181 -13.80 2.02 -3.20
N ASP A 182 -13.98 3.32 -3.01
CA ASP A 182 -13.49 4.33 -3.96
C ASP A 182 -11.96 4.32 -4.07
N PHE A 183 -11.26 4.03 -2.97
CA PHE A 183 -9.80 3.90 -2.96
C PHE A 183 -9.35 2.66 -3.72
N TYR A 184 -9.98 1.51 -3.45
CA TYR A 184 -9.65 0.26 -4.14
C TYR A 184 -9.90 0.37 -5.64
N LYS A 185 -11.01 1.02 -6.03
CA LYS A 185 -11.32 1.33 -7.41
C LYS A 185 -10.29 2.26 -8.06
N ALA A 186 -9.86 3.31 -7.37
CA ALA A 186 -8.82 4.21 -7.87
C ALA A 186 -7.50 3.47 -8.10
N LEU A 187 -7.10 2.63 -7.16
CA LEU A 187 -5.88 1.83 -7.28
C LEU A 187 -5.98 0.81 -8.41
N ASN A 188 -7.10 0.10 -8.52
CA ASN A 188 -7.35 -0.85 -9.60
C ASN A 188 -7.28 -0.18 -10.99
N LEU A 189 -7.90 1.01 -11.13
CA LEU A 189 -7.85 1.78 -12.36
C LEU A 189 -6.41 2.14 -12.76
N ILE A 190 -5.59 2.61 -11.81
CA ILE A 190 -4.19 2.94 -12.07
C ILE A 190 -3.42 1.70 -12.52
N PHE A 191 -3.61 0.57 -11.83
CA PHE A 191 -2.97 -0.68 -12.24
C PHE A 191 -3.42 -1.15 -13.62
N ARG A 192 -4.70 -1.00 -13.98
CA ARG A 192 -5.15 -1.33 -15.34
C ARG A 192 -4.51 -0.44 -16.38
N VAL A 193 -4.43 0.87 -16.15
CA VAL A 193 -3.75 1.78 -17.06
C VAL A 193 -2.28 1.39 -17.23
N PHE A 194 -1.58 1.08 -16.15
CA PHE A 194 -0.17 0.67 -16.21
C PHE A 194 -0.01 -0.60 -17.05
N VAL A 195 -0.80 -1.63 -16.79
CA VAL A 195 -0.67 -2.93 -17.45
C VAL A 195 -1.22 -2.93 -18.89
N ASP A 196 -2.44 -2.42 -19.10
CA ASP A 196 -3.16 -2.52 -20.38
C ASP A 196 -2.75 -1.45 -21.39
N ASP A 197 -2.55 -0.21 -20.93
CA ASP A 197 -2.34 0.93 -21.81
C ASP A 197 -0.85 1.30 -21.94
N LEU A 198 -0.08 1.17 -20.85
CA LEU A 198 1.31 1.60 -20.81
C LEU A 198 2.33 0.46 -20.93
N ASN A 199 1.89 -0.80 -20.83
CA ASN A 199 2.78 -1.98 -20.75
C ASN A 199 3.84 -1.86 -19.63
N GLU A 200 3.50 -1.17 -18.55
CA GLU A 200 4.32 -1.09 -17.34
C GLU A 200 3.86 -2.17 -16.36
N PHE A 201 4.71 -3.18 -16.18
CA PHE A 201 4.42 -4.34 -15.34
C PHE A 201 5.16 -4.28 -14.00
N SER A 202 6.15 -3.39 -13.87
CA SER A 202 6.96 -3.26 -12.66
C SER A 202 6.68 -1.91 -12.00
N PHE A 203 6.07 -1.96 -10.81
CA PHE A 203 5.80 -0.74 -10.04
C PHE A 203 6.14 -0.95 -8.57
N SER A 204 6.36 0.16 -7.89
CA SER A 204 6.42 0.23 -6.43
C SER A 204 5.35 1.18 -5.94
N LEU A 205 4.64 0.78 -4.89
CA LEU A 205 3.66 1.60 -4.19
C LEU A 205 4.10 1.73 -2.73
N GLY A 206 4.05 2.96 -2.21
CA GLY A 206 4.14 3.24 -0.79
C GLY A 206 2.86 3.90 -0.31
N MET A 207 2.34 3.46 0.82
CA MET A 207 1.11 3.98 1.42
C MET A 207 1.25 4.11 2.93
N HIS A 208 0.71 5.21 3.44
CA HIS A 208 0.76 5.55 4.85
C HIS A 208 -0.62 6.01 5.29
N LEU A 209 -1.04 5.53 6.44
CA LEU A 209 -2.35 5.84 7.03
C LEU A 209 -2.19 6.79 8.21
N PRO A 210 -3.25 7.50 8.64
CA PRO A 210 -3.23 8.23 9.89
C PRO A 210 -2.78 7.35 11.07
N PRO A 211 -2.22 7.94 12.14
CA PRO A 211 -1.83 7.16 13.31
C PRO A 211 -3.02 6.43 13.93
N MET A 212 -2.76 5.27 14.54
CA MET A 212 -3.74 4.39 15.19
C MET A 212 -4.40 5.00 16.44
#